data_AF-A0A3N4HQT8-F1
#
_entry.id   AF-A0A3N4HQT8-F1
#
_cell.length_a   1.000
_cell.length_b   1.000
_cell.length_c   1.000
_cell.angle_alpha   90.00
_cell.angle_beta   90.00
_cell.angle_gamma   90.00
#
_symmetry.space_group_name_H-M   'P 1'
#
loop_
_entity.id
_entity.type
_entity.pdbx_description
1 polymer ?
#
loop_
_entity_poly.entity_id
_entity_poly.type
_entity_poly.pdbx_seq_one_letter_code
_entity_poly.pdbx_strand_id
1 'polypeptide(L)'
;MGWSIRKGRTAAQKLPKEWERDAVHTCLRFAYLILIYNIPSFLILNMDETGILLQSSSDTTYHQTGAKEVSIVGAEDKRQFTLLCTIAMSGHLLPFASLWKG
;
A
#
# COMPACT_ATOMS: atom_id res chain seq x y z
N MET A 1 -3.91 6.63 -37.57
CA MET A 1 -4.93 6.52 -36.51
C MET A 1 -4.26 6.82 -35.17
N GLY A 2 -4.00 8.08 -34.79
CA GLY A 2 -3.09 8.51 -33.70
C GLY A 2 -3.38 8.01 -32.27
N TRP A 3 -3.31 6.70 -32.06
CA TRP A 3 -3.52 5.98 -30.80
C TRP A 3 -2.19 5.34 -30.39
N SER A 4 -1.92 5.28 -29.09
CA SER A 4 -0.73 4.67 -28.51
C SER A 4 -1.10 3.81 -27.30
N ILE A 5 -0.28 2.80 -27.01
CA ILE A 5 -0.40 2.00 -25.78
C ILE A 5 -0.09 2.91 -24.59
N ARG A 6 -0.98 2.94 -23.59
CA ARG A 6 -0.83 3.77 -22.40
C ARG A 6 -1.10 2.96 -21.14
N LYS A 7 -0.36 3.29 -20.07
CA LYS A 7 -0.55 2.74 -18.71
C LYS A 7 -1.51 3.62 -17.93
N GLY A 8 -2.48 3.03 -17.23
CA GLY A 8 -3.35 3.76 -16.31
C GLY A 8 -2.51 4.48 -15.24
N ARG A 9 -2.72 5.79 -15.06
CA ARG A 9 -2.09 6.56 -13.98
C ARG A 9 -3.19 7.20 -13.14
N THR A 10 -3.14 6.96 -11.83
CA THR A 10 -3.96 7.66 -10.85
C THR A 10 -3.10 8.69 -10.13
N ALA A 11 -3.70 9.81 -9.68
CA ALA A 11 -2.99 10.91 -9.04
C ALA A 11 -2.16 10.46 -7.83
N ALA A 12 -0.92 10.96 -7.72
CA ALA A 12 -0.05 10.71 -6.58
C ALA A 12 -0.65 11.31 -5.30
N GLN A 13 -0.68 10.53 -4.21
CA GLN A 13 -1.03 11.05 -2.89
C GLN A 13 -0.04 12.15 -2.50
N LYS A 14 -0.57 13.29 -2.02
CA LYS A 14 0.24 14.40 -1.52
C LYS A 14 0.74 14.08 -0.12
N LEU A 15 2.05 14.20 0.10
CA LEU A 15 2.62 14.10 1.43
C LEU A 15 2.19 15.29 2.29
N PRO A 16 1.95 15.10 3.60
CA PRO A 16 1.75 16.19 4.55
C PRO A 16 2.96 17.15 4.57
N LYS A 17 2.74 18.41 4.96
CA LYS A 17 3.77 19.46 4.89
C LYS A 17 5.02 19.15 5.73
N GLU A 18 4.85 18.53 6.90
CA GLU A 18 5.91 18.30 7.89
C GLU A 18 6.25 16.81 8.07
N TRP A 19 5.96 15.98 7.05
CA TRP A 19 6.04 14.51 7.15
C TRP A 19 7.43 14.00 7.59
N GLU A 20 8.51 14.66 7.16
CA GLU A 20 9.89 14.28 7.53
C GLU A 20 10.13 14.46 9.02
N ARG A 21 9.69 15.60 9.57
CA ARG A 21 9.80 15.91 10.99
C ARG A 21 9.01 14.89 11.79
N ASP A 22 7.76 14.64 11.41
CA ASP A 22 6.88 13.72 12.13
C ASP A 22 7.40 12.28 12.11
N ALA A 23 7.98 11.85 10.97
CA ALA A 23 8.63 10.55 10.85
C ALA A 23 9.83 10.44 11.81
N VAL A 24 10.73 11.42 11.82
CA VAL A 24 11.90 11.42 12.72
C VAL A 24 11.49 11.43 14.19
N HIS A 25 10.55 12.31 14.58
CA HIS A 25 10.06 12.38 15.95
C HIS A 25 9.41 11.07 16.40
N THR A 26 8.67 10.40 15.51
CA THR A 26 8.03 9.12 15.81
C THR A 26 9.08 8.03 16.04
N CYS A 27 10.10 7.94 15.16
CA CYS A 27 11.22 7.01 15.33
C CYS A 27 11.95 7.21 16.67
N LEU A 28 12.24 8.46 17.04
CA LEU A 28 12.92 8.78 18.30
C LEU A 28 12.08 8.42 19.52
N ARG A 29 10.76 8.65 19.48
CA ARG A 29 9.83 8.26 20.55
C ARG A 29 9.79 6.74 20.72
N PHE A 30 9.72 5.98 19.63
CA PHE A 30 9.77 4.53 19.70
C PHE A 30 11.10 4.03 20.26
N ALA A 31 12.23 4.56 19.79
CA ALA A 31 13.55 4.19 20.31
C ALA A 31 13.66 4.47 21.82
N TYR A 32 13.16 5.62 22.28
CA TYR A 32 13.12 5.96 23.70
C TYR A 32 12.26 4.98 24.52
N LEU A 33 11.06 4.65 24.04
CA LEU A 33 10.18 3.69 24.73
C LEU A 33 10.79 2.28 24.79
N ILE A 34 11.38 1.82 23.69
CA ILE A 34 12.05 0.51 23.64
C ILE A 34 13.20 0.47 24.66
N LEU A 35 14.00 1.53 24.74
CA LEU A 35 15.12 1.64 25.66
C LEU A 35 14.67 1.68 27.13
N ILE A 36 13.70 2.52 27.47
CA ILE A 36 13.25 2.75 28.85
C ILE A 36 12.49 1.55 29.42
N TYR A 37 11.62 0.93 28.61
CA TYR A 37 10.79 -0.19 29.06
C TYR A 37 11.38 -1.56 28.71
N ASN A 38 12.56 -1.60 28.09
CA ASN A 38 13.21 -2.81 27.60
C ASN A 38 12.24 -3.70 26.81
N ILE A 39 11.51 -3.09 25.86
CA ILE A 39 10.45 -3.75 25.11
C ILE A 39 11.06 -4.85 24.24
N PRO A 40 10.68 -6.13 24.41
CA PRO A 40 11.19 -7.22 23.58
C PRO A 40 10.80 -7.03 22.11
N SER A 41 11.71 -7.39 21.19
CA SER A 41 11.50 -7.23 19.75
C SER A 41 10.29 -8.01 19.20
N PHE A 42 9.92 -9.13 19.83
CA PHE A 42 8.75 -9.91 19.41
C PHE A 42 7.40 -9.28 19.78
N LEU A 43 7.38 -8.23 20.62
CA LEU A 43 6.18 -7.46 20.98
C LEU A 43 6.01 -6.20 20.12
N ILE A 44 6.99 -5.87 19.28
CA ILE A 44 6.93 -4.73 18.37
C ILE A 44 6.40 -5.26 17.04
N LEU A 45 5.13 -4.97 16.76
CA LEU A 45 4.42 -5.50 15.60
C LEU A 45 4.18 -4.40 14.57
N ASN A 46 4.49 -4.70 13.31
CA ASN A 46 4.05 -3.91 12.17
C ASN A 46 2.90 -4.66 11.48
N MET A 47 1.73 -4.03 11.42
CA MET A 47 0.52 -4.58 10.81
C MET A 47 0.07 -3.64 9.70
N ASP A 48 -0.24 -4.21 8.54
CA ASP A 48 -0.81 -3.46 7.43
C ASP A 48 -1.83 -4.30 6.65
N GLU A 49 -2.75 -3.63 5.97
CA GLU A 49 -3.78 -4.21 5.13
C GLU A 49 -3.45 -3.99 3.66
N THR A 50 -3.50 -5.05 2.87
CA THR A 50 -3.26 -4.96 1.42
C THR A 50 -4.40 -5.57 0.61
N GLY A 51 -4.84 -4.86 -0.43
CA GLY A 51 -5.85 -5.37 -1.36
C GLY A 51 -5.22 -6.33 -2.36
N ILE A 52 -5.67 -7.58 -2.38
CA ILE A 52 -5.25 -8.59 -3.35
C ILE A 52 -6.32 -8.73 -4.43
N LEU A 53 -5.95 -8.40 -5.66
CA LEU A 53 -6.81 -8.53 -6.84
C LEU A 53 -6.97 -10.01 -7.23
N LEU A 54 -8.20 -10.49 -7.34
CA LEU A 54 -8.54 -11.84 -7.81
C LEU A 54 -8.47 -11.96 -9.33
N GLN A 55 -8.67 -10.84 -10.04
CA GLN A 55 -8.58 -10.78 -11.49
C GLN A 55 -7.65 -9.63 -11.87
N SER A 56 -6.50 -9.95 -12.46
CA SER A 56 -5.61 -8.94 -13.03
C SER A 56 -6.22 -8.41 -14.33
N SER A 57 -6.80 -7.22 -14.31
CA SER A 57 -7.05 -6.47 -15.54
C SER A 57 -5.71 -6.10 -16.18
N SER A 58 -5.62 -6.06 -17.51
CA SER A 58 -4.46 -5.49 -18.19
C SER A 58 -4.30 -4.02 -17.79
N ASP A 59 -3.12 -3.63 -17.32
CA ASP A 59 -2.76 -2.23 -16.97
C ASP A 59 -2.64 -1.31 -18.20
N THR A 60 -2.88 -1.85 -19.40
CA THR A 60 -2.66 -1.16 -20.67
C THR A 60 -3.90 -1.18 -21.54
N THR A 61 -4.17 -0.03 -22.15
CA THR A 61 -5.23 0.15 -23.16
C THR A 61 -4.73 1.02 -24.31
N TYR A 62 -5.42 0.96 -25.44
CA TYR A 62 -5.19 1.87 -26.57
C TYR A 62 -5.98 3.16 -26.35
N HIS A 63 -5.28 4.30 -26.39
CA HIS A 63 -5.92 5.61 -26.26
C HIS A 63 -5.25 6.64 -27.18
N GLN A 64 -5.93 7.75 -27.45
CA GLN A 64 -5.38 8.84 -28.26
C GLN A 64 -4.03 9.34 -27.72
N THR A 65 -3.09 9.55 -28.63
CA THR A 65 -1.75 10.07 -28.33
C THR A 65 -1.85 11.49 -27.77
N GLY A 66 -1.40 11.68 -26.52
CA GLY A 66 -1.47 12.97 -25.81
C GLY A 66 -2.51 13.03 -24.69
N ALA A 67 -3.33 11.99 -24.52
CA ALA A 67 -4.26 11.89 -23.40
C ALA A 67 -3.52 11.82 -22.05
N LYS A 68 -3.93 12.67 -21.10
CA LYS A 68 -3.36 12.74 -19.74
C LYS A 68 -4.02 11.75 -18.78
N GLU A 69 -5.29 11.44 -19.01
CA GLU A 69 -6.07 10.47 -18.24
C GLU A 69 -6.61 9.43 -19.20
N VAL A 70 -6.42 8.15 -18.84
CA VAL A 70 -6.79 7.01 -19.66
C VAL A 70 -7.50 6.02 -18.74
N SER A 71 -8.81 5.87 -18.93
CA SER A 71 -9.61 4.88 -18.21
C SER A 71 -9.41 3.50 -18.83
N ILE A 72 -9.34 2.47 -17.99
CA ILE A 72 -9.23 1.08 -18.41
C ILE A 72 -10.54 0.37 -18.02
N VAL A 73 -11.23 -0.18 -19.01
CA VAL A 73 -12.45 -0.97 -18.79
C VAL A 73 -12.10 -2.20 -17.95
N GLY A 74 -12.78 -2.37 -16.81
CA GLY A 74 -12.52 -3.44 -15.85
C GLY A 74 -11.50 -3.09 -14.74
N ALA A 75 -10.81 -1.94 -14.81
CA ALA A 75 -9.98 -1.46 -13.70
C ALA A 75 -10.81 -0.96 -12.49
N GLU A 76 -12.07 -0.58 -12.76
CA GLU A 76 -13.04 -0.18 -11.73
C GLU A 76 -13.70 -1.40 -11.03
N ASP A 77 -13.75 -2.56 -11.70
CA ASP A 77 -14.36 -3.78 -11.16
C ASP A 77 -13.33 -4.55 -10.31
N LYS A 78 -13.02 -3.98 -9.15
CA LYS A 78 -12.03 -4.51 -8.19
C LYS A 78 -12.60 -5.71 -7.45
N ARG A 79 -12.60 -6.88 -8.09
CA ARG A 79 -12.70 -8.16 -7.39
C ARG A 79 -11.44 -8.34 -6.56
N GLN A 80 -11.49 -7.92 -5.29
CA GLN A 80 -10.37 -7.96 -4.37
C GLN A 80 -10.80 -8.48 -3.00
N PHE A 81 -9.89 -9.15 -2.31
CA PHE A 81 -10.01 -9.39 -0.88
C PHE A 81 -8.92 -8.61 -0.15
N THR A 82 -9.13 -8.28 1.12
CA THR A 82 -8.12 -7.61 1.94
C THR A 82 -7.33 -8.66 2.70
N LEU A 83 -6.01 -8.64 2.57
CA LEU A 83 -5.11 -9.45 3.38
C LEU A 83 -4.55 -8.58 4.50
N LEU A 84 -4.77 -9.00 5.75
CA LEU A 84 -4.12 -8.44 6.92
C LEU A 84 -2.79 -9.18 7.13
N CYS A 85 -1.68 -8.45 7.03
CA CYS A 85 -0.33 -8.95 7.26
C CYS A 85 0.21 -8.35 8.56
N THR A 86 0.88 -9.17 9.37
CA THR A 86 1.56 -8.68 10.58
C THR A 86 2.92 -9.34 10.70
N ILE A 87 3.96 -8.53 10.94
CA ILE A 87 5.33 -9.00 11.16
C ILE A 87 5.87 -8.38 12.44
N ALA A 88 6.54 -9.18 13.26
CA ALA A 88 7.24 -8.71 14.45
C ALA A 88 8.64 -8.16 14.08
N MET A 89 9.17 -7.24 14.88
CA MET A 89 10.54 -6.73 14.71
C MET A 89 11.60 -7.84 14.86
N SER A 90 11.26 -8.95 15.51
CA SER A 90 12.10 -10.17 15.53
C SER A 90 12.23 -10.86 14.16
N GLY A 91 11.49 -10.41 13.14
CA GLY A 91 11.40 -11.04 11.82
C GLY A 91 10.37 -12.18 11.76
N HIS A 92 9.63 -12.43 12.84
CA HIS A 92 8.59 -13.45 12.85
C HIS A 92 7.33 -12.95 12.15
N LEU A 93 6.88 -13.71 11.16
CA LEU A 93 5.64 -13.47 10.44
C LEU A 93 4.47 -14.05 11.22
N LEU A 94 3.52 -13.23 11.62
CA LEU A 94 2.33 -13.67 12.34
C LEU A 94 1.28 -14.21 11.34
N PRO A 95 0.32 -15.04 11.81
CA PRO A 95 -0.75 -15.54 10.96
C PRO A 95 -1.50 -14.42 10.23
N PHE A 96 -1.73 -14.63 8.93
CA PHE A 96 -2.49 -13.71 8.11
C PHE A 96 -3.99 -13.93 8.27
N ALA A 97 -4.77 -12.85 8.12
CA ALA A 97 -6.22 -12.93 8.00
C ALA A 97 -6.65 -12.44 6.62
N SER A 98 -7.40 -13.28 5.88
CA SER A 98 -8.06 -12.86 4.65
C SER A 98 -9.47 -12.39 4.96
N LEU A 99 -9.73 -11.10 4.73
CA LEU A 99 -11.05 -10.49 4.83
C LEU A 99 -11.69 -10.48 3.46
N TRP A 100 -12.74 -11.30 3.32
CA TRP A 100 -13.53 -11.39 2.10
C TRP A 100 -14.77 -10.53 2.28
N LYS A 101 -14.95 -9.55 1.41
CA LYS A 101 -16.18 -8.78 1.30
C LYS A 101 -16.72 -9.02 -0.12
N GLY A 102 -17.92 -9.59 -0.20
CA GLY A 102 -18.61 -9.86 -1.48
C GLY A 102 -19.21 -8.60 -2.07
#